data_AF-A0A7R7JEM2-F1
#
_entry.id   AF-A0A7R7JEM2-F1
#
_cell.length_a   1.000
_cell.length_b   1.000
_cell.length_c   1.000
_cell.angle_alpha   90.00
_cell.angle_beta   90.00
_cell.angle_gamma   90.00
#
_symmetry.space_group_name_H-M   'P 1'
#
loop_
_entity.id
_entity.type
_entity.pdbx_description
1 polymer ?
#
loop_
_entity_poly.entity_id
_entity_poly.type
_entity_poly.pdbx_seq_one_letter_code
_entity_poly.pdbx_strand_id
1 'polypeptide(L)'
;MCLEPVPVNRISFDPLRTLGMPRLVHVKPEHMYRHLEQIRVADWLLFPAAWQVNALHYGLGRRIFPSPATYHLGHSKVEMTRALLAVCPHNVPETWIGAAPPRPSSRRRWRP
;
A
#
# COMPACT_ATOMS: atom_id res chain seq x y z
N MET A 1 -20.12 32.97 2.80
CA MET A 1 -18.96 32.71 3.69
C MET A 1 -18.32 31.42 3.20
N CYS A 2 -17.30 31.53 2.35
CA CYS A 2 -16.59 30.36 1.80
C CYS A 2 -15.72 29.80 2.93
N LEU A 3 -15.99 28.57 3.36
CA LEU A 3 -15.14 27.87 4.32
C LEU A 3 -13.81 27.59 3.63
N GLU A 4 -12.78 28.38 3.91
CA GLU A 4 -11.41 28.01 3.56
C GLU A 4 -11.09 26.68 4.26
N PRO A 5 -10.71 25.62 3.52
CA PRO A 5 -10.45 24.32 4.13
C PRO A 5 -9.27 24.43 5.09
N VAL A 6 -9.43 23.89 6.30
CA VAL A 6 -8.37 23.81 7.32
C VAL A 6 -7.12 23.20 6.67
N PRO A 7 -5.93 23.84 6.81
CA PRO A 7 -4.71 23.32 6.21
C PRO A 7 -4.39 21.95 6.82
N VAL A 8 -4.44 20.92 5.98
CA VAL A 8 -4.11 19.54 6.33
C VAL A 8 -2.65 19.27 6.00
N ASN A 9 -1.88 18.85 7.00
CA ASN A 9 -0.48 18.46 6.86
C ASN A 9 -0.39 17.02 6.33
N ARG A 10 0.07 16.87 5.08
CA ARG A 10 0.14 15.57 4.40
C ARG A 10 1.59 15.23 4.07
N ILE A 11 1.98 13.99 4.33
CA ILE A 11 3.27 13.46 3.90
C ILE A 11 3.03 12.43 2.80
N SER A 12 3.74 12.51 1.69
CA SER A 12 3.71 11.53 0.62
C SER A 12 5.02 10.76 0.53
N PHE A 13 4.91 9.44 0.38
CA PHE A 13 6.03 8.56 0.08
C PHE A 13 6.21 8.28 -1.42
N ASP A 14 5.29 8.77 -2.27
CA ASP A 14 5.34 8.61 -3.72
C ASP A 14 5.11 9.98 -4.41
N PRO A 15 6.17 10.67 -4.83
CA PRO A 15 6.06 11.97 -5.49
C PRO A 15 5.29 11.92 -6.81
N LEU A 16 5.36 10.82 -7.56
CA LEU A 16 4.69 10.72 -8.86
C LEU A 16 3.18 10.65 -8.69
N ARG A 17 2.71 9.90 -7.69
CA ARG A 17 1.27 9.81 -7.35
C ARG A 17 0.69 11.07 -6.72
N THR A 18 1.55 12.01 -6.33
CA THR A 18 1.15 13.25 -5.65
C THR A 18 1.56 14.51 -6.41
N LEU A 19 1.95 14.35 -7.68
CA LEU A 19 2.30 15.46 -8.54
C LEU A 19 1.11 16.44 -8.67
N GLY A 20 1.36 17.73 -8.47
CA GLY A 20 0.34 18.77 -8.55
C GLY A 20 -0.60 18.87 -7.34
N MET A 21 -0.46 18.02 -6.33
CA MET A 21 -1.18 18.17 -5.07
C MET A 21 -0.54 19.28 -4.22
N PRO A 22 -1.29 20.31 -3.82
CA PRO A 22 -0.74 21.38 -2.99
C PRO A 22 -0.55 20.92 -1.54
N ARG A 23 0.35 21.60 -0.81
CA ARG A 23 0.51 21.48 0.65
C ARG A 23 0.80 20.06 1.12
N LEU A 24 1.86 19.45 0.60
CA LEU A 24 2.34 18.16 1.06
C LEU A 24 3.88 18.14 1.13
N VAL A 25 4.40 17.29 2.01
CA VAL A 25 5.84 17.05 2.15
C VAL A 25 6.18 15.69 1.58
N HIS A 26 7.20 15.63 0.73
CA HIS A 26 7.69 14.36 0.20
C HIS A 26 8.77 13.78 1.10
N VAL A 27 8.62 12.52 1.48
CA VAL A 27 9.62 11.76 2.22
C VAL A 27 9.91 10.49 1.45
N LYS A 28 11.17 10.23 1.12
CA LYS A 28 11.55 8.95 0.51
C LYS A 28 11.24 7.80 1.49
N PRO A 29 10.66 6.67 1.05
CA PRO A 29 10.36 5.52 1.91
C PRO A 29 11.52 5.12 2.82
N GLU A 30 12.75 5.10 2.29
CA GLU A 30 13.97 4.70 2.99
C GLU A 30 14.40 5.71 4.07
N HIS A 31 13.83 6.91 4.06
CA HIS A 31 14.11 7.96 5.04
C HIS A 31 13.04 8.08 6.12
N MET A 32 12.02 7.20 6.14
CA MET A 32 10.94 7.20 7.13
C MET A 32 11.44 7.42 8.56
N TYR A 33 12.45 6.67 9.00
CA TYR A 33 12.96 6.75 10.38
C TYR A 33 13.66 8.08 10.70
N ARG A 34 14.22 8.78 9.70
CA ARG A 34 14.83 10.11 9.86
C ARG A 34 13.80 11.22 10.03
N HIS A 35 12.55 10.95 9.61
CA HIS A 35 11.44 11.91 9.62
C HIS A 35 10.32 11.51 10.59
N LEU A 36 10.60 10.68 11.60
CA LEU A 36 9.57 10.18 12.53
C LEU A 36 8.79 11.31 13.21
N GLU A 37 9.46 12.36 13.66
CA GLU A 37 8.80 13.49 14.33
C GLU A 37 7.77 14.17 13.41
N GLN A 38 8.13 14.37 12.14
CA GLN A 38 7.21 14.93 11.13
C GLN A 38 6.06 13.96 10.83
N ILE A 39 6.34 12.66 10.73
CA ILE A 39 5.35 11.60 10.47
C ILE A 39 4.34 11.48 11.61
N ARG A 40 4.79 11.62 12.87
CA ARG A 40 3.94 11.53 14.05
C ARG A 40 2.86 12.60 14.09
N VAL A 41 3.13 13.79 13.53
CA VAL A 41 2.23 14.94 13.55
C VAL A 41 1.49 15.17 12.21
N ALA A 42 1.74 14.36 11.18
CA ALA A 42 1.10 14.51 9.88
C ALA A 42 -0.33 13.95 9.88
N ASP A 43 -1.32 14.72 9.45
CA ASP A 43 -2.74 14.32 9.40
C ASP A 43 -2.95 13.06 8.56
N TRP A 44 -2.22 12.95 7.44
CA TRP A 44 -2.27 11.83 6.53
C TRP A 44 -0.90 11.46 5.98
N LEU A 45 -0.68 10.15 5.86
CA LEU A 45 0.44 9.57 5.13
C LEU A 45 -0.05 8.98 3.82
N LEU A 46 0.47 9.45 2.71
CA LEU A 46 0.04 9.11 1.37
C LEU A 46 1.04 8.18 0.70
N PHE A 47 0.51 7.14 0.07
CA PHE A 47 1.18 6.14 -0.74
C PHE A 47 2.45 5.54 -0.11
N PRO A 48 2.41 5.06 1.16
CA PRO A 48 3.55 4.36 1.75
C PRO A 48 3.92 3.10 0.95
N ALA A 49 5.19 2.69 1.01
CA ALA A 49 5.60 1.39 0.48
C ALA A 49 4.97 0.25 1.30
N ALA A 50 4.73 -0.91 0.69
CA ALA A 50 4.04 -2.03 1.34
C ALA A 50 4.69 -2.46 2.67
N TRP A 51 6.01 -2.41 2.77
CA TRP A 51 6.75 -2.74 3.99
C TRP A 51 6.58 -1.71 5.12
N GLN A 52 6.20 -0.45 4.80
CA GLN A 52 5.99 0.61 5.78
C GLN A 52 4.61 0.55 6.43
N VAL A 53 3.62 -0.04 5.74
CA VAL A 53 2.20 0.00 6.13
C VAL A 53 1.99 -0.40 7.58
N ASN A 54 2.56 -1.53 8.00
CA ASN A 54 2.37 -2.04 9.36
C ASN A 54 2.99 -1.13 10.42
N ALA A 55 4.21 -0.63 10.17
CA ALA A 55 4.88 0.27 11.10
C ALA A 55 4.13 1.60 11.24
N LEU A 56 3.67 2.18 10.12
CA LEU A 56 2.97 3.46 10.11
C LEU A 56 1.56 3.36 10.69
N HIS A 57 0.81 2.33 10.31
CA HIS A 57 -0.59 2.18 10.73
C HIS A 57 -0.72 1.57 12.12
N TYR A 58 -0.18 0.38 12.34
CA TYR A 58 -0.32 -0.32 13.62
C TYR A 58 0.69 0.16 14.66
N GLY A 59 1.92 0.46 14.24
CA GLY A 59 2.97 0.92 15.15
C GLY A 59 2.81 2.38 15.60
N LEU A 60 2.57 3.29 14.64
CA LEU A 60 2.46 4.73 14.91
C LEU A 60 1.01 5.25 15.00
N GLY A 61 0.01 4.40 14.74
CA GLY A 61 -1.40 4.80 14.77
C GLY A 61 -1.78 5.83 13.70
N ARG A 62 -0.96 6.01 12.66
CA ARG A 62 -1.18 7.05 11.65
C ARG A 62 -2.24 6.62 10.63
N ARG A 63 -2.99 7.62 10.15
CA ARG A 63 -3.91 7.46 9.02
C ARG A 63 -3.11 7.38 7.74
N ILE A 64 -3.37 6.32 6.96
CA ILE A 64 -2.70 6.09 5.69
C ILE A 64 -3.71 6.07 4.54
N PHE A 65 -3.27 6.55 3.39
CA PHE A 65 -3.98 6.40 2.12
C PHE A 65 -3.02 5.81 1.07
N PRO A 66 -3.39 4.77 0.29
CA PRO A 66 -4.60 3.97 0.43
C PRO A 66 -4.73 3.29 1.79
N SER A 67 -5.94 2.80 2.11
CA SER A 67 -6.21 2.18 3.41
C SER A 67 -5.38 0.89 3.61
N PRO A 68 -5.14 0.46 4.86
CA PRO A 68 -4.46 -0.82 5.14
C PRO A 68 -5.14 -2.01 4.45
N ALA A 69 -6.47 -2.03 4.40
CA ALA A 69 -7.25 -3.05 3.70
C ALA A 69 -6.92 -3.10 2.20
N THR A 70 -6.72 -1.94 1.56
CA THR A 70 -6.29 -1.86 0.16
C THR A 70 -4.92 -2.50 -0.05
N TYR A 71 -3.97 -2.28 0.87
CA TYR A 71 -2.65 -2.90 0.78
C TYR A 71 -2.70 -4.41 0.99
N HIS A 72 -3.43 -4.88 2.00
CA HIS A 72 -3.51 -6.30 2.33
C HIS A 72 -4.26 -7.09 1.26
N LEU A 73 -5.41 -6.58 0.80
CA LEU A 73 -6.20 -7.26 -0.22
C LEU A 73 -5.57 -7.12 -1.61
N GLY A 74 -5.09 -5.93 -1.95
CA GLY A 74 -4.52 -5.63 -3.26
C GLY A 74 -3.18 -6.32 -3.54
N HIS A 75 -2.48 -6.80 -2.50
CA HIS A 75 -1.20 -7.49 -2.68
C HIS A 75 -1.34 -8.90 -3.27
N SER A 76 -2.44 -9.59 -2.97
CA SER A 76 -2.67 -10.96 -3.43
C SER A 76 -3.87 -11.02 -4.37
N LYS A 77 -3.59 -11.33 -5.64
CA LYS A 77 -4.65 -11.58 -6.63
C LYS A 77 -5.57 -12.72 -6.18
N VAL A 78 -5.03 -13.75 -5.52
CA VAL A 78 -5.81 -14.88 -4.99
C VAL A 78 -6.79 -14.43 -3.92
N GLU A 79 -6.33 -13.66 -2.93
CA GLU A 79 -7.20 -13.17 -1.85
C GLU A 79 -8.21 -12.15 -2.36
N MET A 80 -7.80 -11.27 -3.28
CA MET A 80 -8.71 -10.33 -3.93
C MET A 80 -9.81 -11.05 -4.71
N THR A 81 -9.48 -12.06 -5.52
CA THR A 81 -10.47 -12.87 -6.25
C THR A 81 -11.41 -13.59 -5.28
N ARG A 82 -10.91 -14.17 -4.19
CA ARG A 82 -11.74 -14.82 -3.17
C ARG A 82 -12.73 -13.84 -2.52
N ALA A 83 -12.26 -12.65 -2.15
CA ALA A 83 -13.13 -11.61 -1.59
C ALA A 83 -14.21 -11.16 -2.58
N LEU A 84 -13.86 -10.96 -3.85
CA LEU A 84 -14.83 -10.58 -4.88
C LEU A 84 -15.83 -11.70 -5.17
N LEU A 85 -15.40 -12.96 -5.23
CA LEU A 85 -16.30 -14.11 -5.39
C LEU A 85 -17.30 -14.21 -4.23
N ALA A 86 -16.89 -13.87 -3.01
CA ALA A 86 -17.78 -13.89 -1.84
C ALA A 86 -18.84 -12.78 -1.87
N VAL A 87 -18.54 -11.62 -2.46
CA VAL A 87 -19.42 -10.43 -2.41
C VAL A 87 -20.23 -10.24 -3.70
N CYS A 88 -19.62 -10.49 -4.86
CA CYS A 88 -20.21 -10.26 -6.17
C CYS A 88 -19.84 -11.37 -7.19
N PRO A 89 -20.23 -12.64 -6.93
CA PRO A 89 -19.78 -13.79 -7.73
C PRO A 89 -20.09 -13.67 -9.24
N HIS A 90 -21.17 -13.00 -9.61
CA HIS A 90 -21.59 -12.81 -11.01
C HIS A 90 -20.78 -11.73 -11.76
N ASN A 91 -19.93 -10.96 -11.06
CA ASN A 91 -19.12 -9.89 -11.63
C ASN A 91 -17.61 -10.23 -11.64
N VAL A 92 -17.26 -11.47 -11.30
CA VAL A 92 -15.89 -11.96 -11.33
C VAL A 92 -15.74 -12.92 -12.51
N PRO A 93 -14.69 -12.77 -13.34
CA PRO A 93 -14.40 -13.76 -14.38
C PRO A 93 -14.20 -15.15 -13.79
N GLU A 94 -14.57 -16.19 -14.54
CA GLU A 94 -14.27 -17.57 -14.15
C GLU A 94 -12.76 -17.71 -13.89
N THR A 95 -12.40 -18.09 -12.66
CA THR A 95 -11.02 -18.12 -12.20
C THR A 95 -10.72 -19.40 -11.45
N TRP A 96 -9.81 -20.21 -11.98
CA TRP A 96 -9.24 -21.35 -11.26
C TRP A 96 -8.04 -20.89 -10.41
N ILE A 97 -8.15 -21.01 -9.08
CA ILE A 97 -7.03 -20.83 -8.15
C ILE A 97 -6.35 -22.19 -7.91
N GLY A 98 -5.21 -22.43 -8.56
CA GLY A 98 -4.39 -23.64 -8.38
C GLY A 98 -3.31 -23.50 -7.30
N ALA A 99 -2.82 -24.62 -6.78
CA ALA A 99 -1.64 -24.64 -5.91
C ALA A 99 -0.38 -24.29 -6.72
N ALA A 100 0.59 -23.64 -6.08
CA ALA A 100 1.90 -23.45 -6.69
C ALA A 100 2.54 -24.82 -6.95
N PRO A 101 3.05 -25.09 -8.17
CA PRO A 101 3.80 -26.31 -8.40
C PRO A 101 5.03 -26.35 -7.46
N PRO A 102 5.48 -27.54 -7.04
CA PRO A 102 6.66 -27.64 -6.20
C PRO A 102 7.82 -26.90 -6.87
N ARG A 103 8.57 -26.10 -6.09
CA ARG A 103 9.76 -25.42 -6.61
C ARG A 103 10.68 -26.49 -7.20
N PRO A 104 11.14 -26.33 -8.46
CA PRO A 104 12.13 -27.23 -9.00
C PRO A 104 13.36 -27.19 -8.09
N SER A 105 13.84 -28.35 -7.64
CA SER A 105 15.11 -28.42 -6.94
C SER A 105 16.17 -27.77 -7.85
N SER A 106 17.04 -26.93 -7.29
CA SER A 106 18.07 -26.19 -8.03
C SER A 106 19.11 -27.08 -8.73
N ARG A 107 18.91 -28.41 -8.75
CA ARG A 107 19.69 -29.36 -9.53
C ARG A 107 19.25 -29.39 -11.00
N ARG A 108 19.27 -28.25 -11.69
CA ARG A 108 19.52 -28.27 -13.14
C ARG A 108 21.04 -28.19 -13.32
N ARG A 109 21.69 -29.35 -13.28
CA ARG A 109 23.06 -29.51 -13.79
C ARG A 109 22.97 -29.18 -15.28
N TRP A 110 23.48 -28.02 -15.68
CA TRP A 110 23.73 -27.72 -17.09
C TRP A 110 24.60 -28.86 -17.64
N ARG A 111 24.10 -29.59 -18.64
CA ARG A 111 24.88 -30.56 -19.40
C ARG A 111 25.24 -29.89 -20.72
N PRO A 112 26.54 -29.79 -21.07
CA PRO A 112 26.98 -29.24 -22.35
C PRO A 112 26.44 -30.06 -23.52
#